data_AF-A0A924YKU7-F1
#
_entry.id   AF-A0A924YKU7-F1
#
_cell.length_a   1.000
_cell.length_b   1.000
_cell.length_c   1.000
_cell.angle_alpha   90.00
_cell.angle_beta   90.00
_cell.angle_gamma   90.00
#
_symmetry.space_group_name_H-M   'P 1'
#
loop_
_entity.id
_entity.type
_entity.pdbx_description
1 polymer ?
#
loop_
_entity_poly.entity_id
_entity_poly.type
_entity_poly.pdbx_seq_one_letter_code
_entity_poly.pdbx_strand_id
1 'polypeptide(L)'
;IASVHLWFDRPITLLPHAVLVGRLSQWVFNRGQGSGGRGQKPQSSALSPQPFYYQVVISNAREMAERPQSDVVAEVVAELKAIWPWAADAELQHSRVIIEHHAVFSPLPGSEDLRPPQQSPIANLQLAGDWTQTGWPATMEGAVRSGFLAAENVLTNIGQPANWQQPDLPPAWYCIWDGWPISFEA
;
A
#
# COMPACT_ATOMS: atom_id res chain seq x y z
N ILE A 1 -6.74 5.95 0.94
CA ILE A 1 -6.52 4.97 -0.17
C ILE A 1 -7.71 4.01 -0.17
N ALA A 2 -8.14 3.46 -1.31
CA ALA A 2 -9.17 2.42 -1.32
C ALA A 2 -8.65 1.13 -1.97
N SER A 3 -9.13 0.00 -1.46
CA SER A 3 -8.96 -1.32 -2.06
C SER A 3 -10.32 -1.88 -2.47
N VAL A 4 -10.43 -2.32 -3.72
CA VAL A 4 -11.60 -3.05 -4.23
C VAL A 4 -11.18 -4.51 -4.43
N HIS A 5 -11.82 -5.39 -3.69
CA HIS A 5 -11.61 -6.82 -3.74
C HIS A 5 -12.68 -7.44 -4.63
N LEU A 6 -12.29 -8.22 -5.64
CA LEU A 6 -13.18 -8.80 -6.64
C LEU A 6 -12.94 -10.30 -6.73
N TRP A 7 -14.03 -11.07 -6.76
CA TRP A 7 -14.01 -12.51 -6.94
C TRP A 7 -14.80 -12.87 -8.20
N PHE A 8 -14.11 -13.47 -9.18
CA PHE A 8 -14.71 -13.90 -10.44
C PHE A 8 -14.82 -15.42 -10.51
N ASP A 9 -15.78 -15.90 -11.30
CA ASP A 9 -15.96 -17.33 -11.62
C ASP A 9 -14.78 -17.91 -12.44
N ARG A 10 -14.08 -17.06 -13.18
CA ARG A 10 -12.96 -17.41 -14.07
C ARG A 10 -11.86 -16.34 -14.05
N PRO A 11 -10.63 -16.64 -14.50
CA PRO A 11 -9.55 -15.66 -14.47
C PRO A 11 -9.80 -14.54 -15.50
N ILE A 12 -9.58 -13.29 -15.08
CA ILE A 12 -9.68 -12.11 -15.97
C ILE A 12 -8.33 -11.72 -16.60
N THR A 13 -7.22 -12.15 -16.01
CA THR A 13 -5.85 -11.91 -16.53
C THR A 13 -4.88 -12.98 -16.03
N LEU A 14 -3.83 -13.23 -16.81
CA LEU A 14 -2.69 -14.08 -16.44
C LEU A 14 -1.55 -13.29 -15.78
N LEU A 15 -1.60 -11.96 -15.80
CA LEU A 15 -0.58 -11.13 -15.18
C LEU A 15 -0.65 -11.26 -13.65
N PRO A 16 0.51 -11.33 -12.95
CA PRO A 16 0.53 -11.31 -11.49
C PRO A 16 0.07 -9.95 -10.94
N HIS A 17 0.35 -8.87 -11.67
CA HIS A 17 -0.12 -7.52 -11.38
C HIS A 17 -0.10 -6.67 -12.64
N ALA A 18 -0.84 -5.56 -12.63
CA ALA A 18 -0.86 -4.56 -13.70
C ALA A 18 -0.98 -3.14 -13.13
N VAL A 19 -0.37 -2.18 -13.82
CA VAL A 19 -0.53 -0.73 -13.57
C VAL A 19 -1.36 -0.15 -14.69
N LEU A 20 -2.42 0.57 -14.36
CA LEU A 20 -3.34 1.13 -15.35
C LEU A 20 -3.29 2.67 -15.26
N VAL A 21 -2.89 3.29 -16.36
CA VAL A 21 -2.68 4.75 -16.44
C VAL A 21 -3.96 5.43 -16.93
N GLY A 22 -4.33 6.54 -16.29
CA GLY A 22 -5.50 7.34 -16.70
C GLY A 22 -6.85 6.68 -16.40
N ARG A 23 -6.88 5.78 -15.42
CA ARG A 23 -8.04 4.99 -14.99
C ARG A 23 -8.29 5.17 -13.51
N LEU A 24 -9.51 4.88 -13.05
CA LEU A 24 -9.84 4.85 -11.63
C LEU A 24 -9.02 3.75 -10.95
N SER A 25 -9.07 2.55 -11.52
CA SER A 25 -8.26 1.40 -11.12
C SER A 25 -6.80 1.71 -11.44
N GLN A 26 -5.91 1.87 -10.46
CA GLN A 26 -4.51 2.22 -10.74
C GLN A 26 -3.58 1.01 -10.67
N TRP A 27 -3.82 0.13 -9.70
CA TRP A 27 -3.09 -1.13 -9.55
C TRP A 27 -4.06 -2.28 -9.49
N VAL A 28 -3.74 -3.37 -10.16
CA VAL A 28 -4.45 -4.64 -10.08
C VAL A 28 -3.46 -5.71 -9.64
N PHE A 29 -3.80 -6.46 -8.60
CA PHE A 29 -3.02 -7.59 -8.12
C PHE A 29 -3.84 -8.86 -8.27
N ASN A 30 -3.32 -9.80 -9.06
CA ASN A 30 -3.88 -11.14 -9.17
C ASN A 30 -3.39 -11.98 -7.98
N ARG A 31 -4.33 -12.41 -7.14
CA ARG A 31 -4.04 -13.20 -5.95
C ARG A 31 -4.26 -14.69 -6.18
N GLY A 32 -4.68 -15.09 -7.37
CA GLY A 32 -4.92 -16.47 -7.76
C GLY A 32 -6.28 -17.02 -7.30
N GLN A 33 -6.44 -18.33 -7.47
CA GLN A 33 -7.66 -19.06 -7.12
C GLN A 33 -7.67 -19.43 -5.63
N GLY A 34 -8.80 -19.24 -4.95
CA GLY A 34 -8.98 -19.68 -3.56
C GLY A 34 -8.21 -18.86 -2.51
N SER A 35 -7.56 -17.76 -2.89
CA SER A 35 -6.97 -16.80 -1.96
C SER A 35 -8.03 -15.87 -1.36
N GLY A 36 -9.11 -16.44 -0.81
CA GLY A 36 -9.95 -15.71 0.14
C GLY A 36 -9.05 -15.12 1.22
N GLY A 37 -9.13 -13.80 1.44
CA GLY A 37 -8.15 -13.01 2.19
C GLY A 37 -7.63 -13.67 3.46
N ARG A 38 -6.34 -13.44 3.77
CA ARG A 38 -5.65 -13.91 5.00
C ARG A 38 -6.60 -13.76 6.20
N GLY A 39 -7.24 -14.86 6.63
CA GLY A 39 -8.24 -14.85 7.69
C GLY A 39 -9.47 -15.74 7.47
N GLN A 40 -9.86 -16.03 6.23
CA GLN A 40 -10.87 -17.07 5.97
C GLN A 40 -10.16 -18.42 5.88
N LYS A 41 -10.32 -19.25 6.91
CA LYS A 41 -9.95 -20.68 6.81
C LYS A 41 -10.64 -21.26 5.57
N PRO A 42 -9.95 -22.03 4.73
CA PRO A 42 -10.60 -22.73 3.62
C PRO A 42 -11.69 -23.63 4.23
N GLN A 43 -12.96 -23.26 4.06
CA GLN A 43 -14.03 -24.21 4.27
C GLN A 43 -13.92 -25.21 3.14
N SER A 44 -13.40 -26.38 3.49
CA SER A 44 -13.36 -27.57 2.65
C SER A 44 -14.77 -28.06 2.38
N SER A 45 -15.50 -27.37 1.50
CA SER A 45 -16.64 -27.91 0.79
C SER A 45 -16.15 -28.23 -0.62
N ALA A 46 -15.91 -29.52 -0.87
CA ALA A 46 -15.38 -30.03 -2.13
C ALA A 46 -16.37 -29.96 -3.32
N LEU A 47 -17.40 -29.11 -3.23
CA LEU A 47 -18.53 -29.08 -4.17
C LEU A 47 -18.64 -27.79 -4.98
N SER A 48 -17.78 -26.79 -4.77
CA SER A 48 -17.81 -25.56 -5.58
C SER A 48 -16.41 -25.12 -5.99
N PRO A 49 -16.17 -24.79 -7.27
CA PRO A 49 -14.90 -24.24 -7.70
C PRO A 49 -14.64 -22.93 -6.96
N GLN A 50 -13.41 -22.79 -6.44
CA GLN A 50 -13.00 -21.58 -5.73
C GLN A 50 -12.92 -20.40 -6.71
N PRO A 51 -13.38 -19.20 -6.31
CA PRO A 51 -13.29 -18.01 -7.15
C PRO A 51 -11.84 -17.57 -7.39
N PHE A 52 -11.65 -16.80 -8.46
CA PHE A 52 -10.41 -16.08 -8.77
C PHE A 52 -10.44 -14.69 -8.13
N TYR A 53 -9.45 -14.40 -7.29
CA TYR A 53 -9.42 -13.18 -6.47
C TYR A 53 -8.44 -12.14 -7.04
N TYR A 54 -8.95 -10.91 -7.16
CA TYR A 54 -8.20 -9.73 -7.58
C TYR A 54 -8.36 -8.61 -6.56
N GLN A 55 -7.25 -7.93 -6.27
CA GLN A 55 -7.26 -6.70 -5.47
C GLN A 55 -6.90 -5.52 -6.35
N VAL A 56 -7.78 -4.53 -6.41
CA VAL A 56 -7.57 -3.28 -7.12
C VAL A 56 -7.30 -2.17 -6.12
N VAL A 57 -6.25 -1.37 -6.33
CA VAL A 57 -5.90 -0.22 -5.49
C VAL A 57 -6.19 1.07 -6.22
N ILE A 58 -6.82 2.00 -5.51
CA ILE A 58 -7.19 3.34 -5.98
C ILE A 58 -6.57 4.38 -5.02
N SER A 59 -5.62 5.15 -5.54
CA SER A 59 -5.01 6.28 -4.83
C SER A 59 -5.86 7.53 -5.08
N ASN A 60 -6.23 8.23 -4.02
CA ASN A 60 -7.28 9.27 -3.95
C ASN A 60 -8.73 8.76 -3.80
N ALA A 61 -9.01 8.11 -2.68
CA ALA A 61 -10.35 7.64 -2.34
C ALA A 61 -11.27 8.69 -1.68
N ARG A 62 -10.87 9.98 -1.62
CA ARG A 62 -11.70 11.02 -0.96
C ARG A 62 -13.06 11.15 -1.63
N GLU A 63 -13.06 11.27 -2.96
CA GLU A 63 -14.29 11.35 -3.76
C GLU A 63 -15.07 10.03 -3.78
N MET A 64 -14.41 8.90 -3.47
CA MET A 64 -15.07 7.60 -3.40
C MET A 64 -15.90 7.41 -2.12
N ALA A 65 -15.54 8.09 -1.04
CA ALA A 65 -16.28 7.99 0.23
C ALA A 65 -17.71 8.53 0.11
N GLU A 66 -17.96 9.40 -0.87
CA GLU A 66 -19.26 10.04 -1.14
C GLU A 66 -20.10 9.25 -2.16
N ARG A 67 -19.54 8.20 -2.76
CA ARG A 67 -20.20 7.38 -3.79
C ARG A 67 -20.74 6.07 -3.22
N PRO A 68 -21.86 5.54 -3.76
CA PRO A 68 -22.27 4.16 -3.47
C PRO A 68 -21.16 3.17 -3.85
N GLN A 69 -20.87 2.21 -2.97
CA GLN A 69 -19.84 1.20 -3.22
C GLN A 69 -20.13 0.37 -4.49
N SER A 70 -21.40 0.16 -4.82
CA SER A 70 -21.85 -0.52 -6.04
C SER A 70 -21.32 0.16 -7.31
N ASP A 71 -21.29 1.48 -7.33
CA ASP A 71 -20.95 2.26 -8.52
C ASP A 71 -19.44 2.21 -8.76
N VAL A 72 -18.66 2.28 -7.68
CA VAL A 72 -17.22 2.05 -7.71
C VAL A 72 -16.91 0.66 -8.25
N VAL A 73 -17.57 -0.38 -7.71
CA VAL A 73 -17.34 -1.76 -8.16
C VAL A 73 -17.71 -1.92 -9.64
N ALA A 74 -18.85 -1.37 -10.07
CA ALA A 74 -19.30 -1.44 -11.46
C ALA A 74 -18.31 -0.75 -12.41
N GLU A 75 -17.83 0.44 -12.06
CA GLU A 75 -16.84 1.18 -12.84
C GLU A 75 -15.52 0.41 -12.96
N VAL A 76 -14.99 -0.09 -11.84
CA VAL A 76 -13.77 -0.92 -11.83
C VAL A 76 -13.95 -2.15 -12.72
N VAL A 77 -15.05 -2.90 -12.57
CA VAL A 77 -15.31 -4.09 -13.39
C VAL A 77 -15.40 -3.73 -14.88
N ALA A 78 -16.04 -2.63 -15.22
CA ALA A 78 -16.13 -2.14 -16.59
C ALA A 78 -14.73 -1.79 -17.16
N GLU A 79 -13.88 -1.11 -16.39
CA GLU A 79 -12.50 -0.83 -16.78
C GLU A 79 -11.71 -2.13 -17.02
N LEU A 80 -11.79 -3.10 -16.09
CA LEU A 80 -11.07 -4.36 -16.23
C LEU A 80 -11.51 -5.15 -17.47
N LYS A 81 -12.81 -5.18 -17.78
CA LYS A 81 -13.34 -5.84 -18.99
C LYS A 81 -12.96 -5.09 -20.27
N ALA A 82 -12.84 -3.76 -20.23
CA ALA A 82 -12.36 -2.97 -21.37
C ALA A 82 -10.86 -3.22 -21.64
N ILE A 83 -10.06 -3.41 -20.59
CA ILE A 83 -8.62 -3.67 -20.69
C ILE A 83 -8.35 -5.13 -21.11
N TRP A 84 -9.13 -6.07 -20.60
CA TRP A 84 -9.03 -7.49 -20.91
C TRP A 84 -10.35 -8.00 -21.52
N PRO A 85 -10.55 -7.84 -22.85
CA PRO A 85 -11.81 -8.19 -23.49
C PRO A 85 -12.21 -9.67 -23.36
N TRP A 86 -11.26 -10.58 -23.20
CA TRP A 86 -11.55 -12.00 -22.93
C TRP A 86 -12.21 -12.24 -21.57
N ALA A 87 -12.16 -11.26 -20.66
CA ALA A 87 -12.88 -11.27 -19.39
C ALA A 87 -14.34 -10.80 -19.53
N ALA A 88 -14.83 -10.53 -20.75
CA ALA A 88 -16.22 -10.10 -20.98
C ALA A 88 -17.23 -11.08 -20.35
N ASP A 89 -16.98 -12.38 -20.50
CA ASP A 89 -17.82 -13.46 -19.97
C ASP A 89 -17.51 -13.84 -18.52
N ALA A 90 -16.57 -13.15 -17.86
CA ALA A 90 -16.30 -13.37 -16.44
C ALA A 90 -17.41 -12.74 -15.59
N GLU A 91 -17.97 -13.54 -14.68
CA GLU A 91 -19.02 -13.15 -13.77
C GLU A 91 -18.44 -12.79 -12.41
N LEU A 92 -18.77 -11.58 -11.93
CA LEU A 92 -18.40 -11.15 -10.59
C LEU A 92 -19.30 -11.86 -9.57
N GLN A 93 -18.72 -12.75 -8.78
CA GLN A 93 -19.43 -13.53 -7.76
C GLN A 93 -19.53 -12.78 -6.42
N HIS A 94 -18.49 -12.03 -6.08
CA HIS A 94 -18.45 -11.25 -4.84
C HIS A 94 -17.54 -10.03 -4.99
N SER A 95 -17.82 -8.98 -4.22
CA SER A 95 -16.95 -7.82 -4.10
C SER A 95 -16.95 -7.25 -2.69
N ARG A 96 -15.85 -6.59 -2.34
CA ARG A 96 -15.72 -5.84 -1.09
C ARG A 96 -14.89 -4.59 -1.32
N VAL A 97 -15.40 -3.44 -0.88
CA VAL A 97 -14.67 -2.18 -0.90
C VAL A 97 -14.17 -1.87 0.51
N ILE A 98 -12.89 -1.55 0.64
CA ILE A 98 -12.27 -1.11 1.89
C ILE A 98 -11.67 0.27 1.63
N ILE A 99 -12.11 1.27 2.41
CA ILE A 99 -11.60 2.63 2.33
C ILE A 99 -10.78 2.90 3.60
N GLU A 100 -9.49 3.16 3.39
CA GLU A 100 -8.56 3.56 4.46
C GLU A 100 -8.50 5.09 4.50
N HIS A 101 -9.26 5.67 5.43
CA HIS A 101 -9.34 7.12 5.64
C HIS A 101 -8.04 7.71 6.18
N HIS A 102 -7.31 6.93 7.00
CA HIS A 102 -6.04 7.32 7.61
C HIS A 102 -4.89 6.45 7.09
N ALA A 103 -4.79 6.30 5.77
CA ALA A 103 -3.78 5.42 5.15
C ALA A 103 -2.34 5.92 5.37
N VAL A 104 -1.99 7.04 4.75
CA VAL A 104 -0.72 7.76 4.90
C VAL A 104 -1.01 9.26 4.80
N PHE A 105 -0.17 10.09 5.41
CA PHE A 105 -0.30 11.54 5.26
C PHE A 105 -0.07 11.97 3.80
N SER A 106 -0.61 13.13 3.41
CA SER A 106 -0.38 13.68 2.07
C SER A 106 0.98 14.39 2.05
N PRO A 107 1.96 13.94 1.23
CA PRO A 107 3.28 14.57 1.17
C PRO A 107 3.20 15.85 0.31
N LEU A 108 2.58 16.89 0.86
CA LEU A 108 2.54 18.21 0.24
C LEU A 108 3.93 18.87 0.30
N PRO A 109 4.25 19.83 -0.58
CA PRO A 109 5.49 20.61 -0.46
C PRO A 109 5.66 21.18 0.96
N GLY A 110 6.85 21.01 1.55
CA GLY A 110 7.15 21.41 2.93
C GLY A 110 6.68 20.44 4.02
N SER A 111 6.07 19.29 3.67
CA SER A 111 5.64 18.31 4.69
C SER A 111 6.81 17.70 5.45
N GLU A 112 7.99 17.59 4.84
CA GLU A 112 9.17 17.00 5.48
C GLU A 112 9.61 17.83 6.70
N ASP A 113 9.56 19.18 6.59
CA ASP A 113 9.89 20.11 7.67
C ASP A 113 8.95 19.98 8.88
N LEU A 114 7.75 19.44 8.67
CA LEU A 114 6.74 19.26 9.70
C LEU A 114 6.85 17.91 10.42
N ARG A 115 7.67 16.98 9.91
CA ARG A 115 7.82 15.66 10.51
C ARG A 115 8.66 15.80 11.77
N PRO A 116 8.15 15.40 12.97
CA PRO A 116 8.92 15.55 14.18
C PRO A 116 10.00 14.47 14.30
N PRO A 117 11.11 14.77 14.97
CA PRO A 117 12.08 13.75 15.35
C PRO A 117 11.47 12.78 16.37
N GLN A 118 12.15 11.66 16.62
CA GLN A 118 11.63 10.64 17.55
C GLN A 118 11.61 11.15 19.01
N GLN A 119 12.57 11.99 19.42
CA GLN A 119 12.56 12.62 20.75
C GLN A 119 11.60 13.82 20.76
N SER A 120 10.53 13.72 21.55
CA SER A 120 9.63 14.86 21.77
C SER A 120 10.22 15.86 22.78
N PRO A 121 9.69 17.09 22.89
CA PRO A 121 10.07 18.03 23.94
C PRO A 121 9.73 17.56 25.37
N ILE A 122 8.92 16.52 25.52
CA ILE A 122 8.50 15.97 26.81
C ILE A 122 9.50 14.89 27.22
N ALA A 123 10.05 15.05 28.42
CA ALA A 123 10.97 14.06 29.00
C ALA A 123 10.30 12.68 29.04
N ASN A 124 11.05 11.64 28.63
CA ASN A 124 10.60 10.25 28.57
C ASN A 124 9.45 9.95 27.59
N LEU A 125 9.17 10.84 26.63
CA LEU A 125 8.21 10.59 25.55
C LEU A 125 8.91 10.54 24.18
N GLN A 126 8.79 9.38 23.51
CA GLN A 126 9.26 9.17 22.14
C GLN A 126 8.07 9.05 21.17
N LEU A 127 8.30 9.41 19.91
CA LEU A 127 7.39 9.25 18.80
C LEU A 127 7.91 8.18 17.84
N ALA A 128 7.00 7.33 17.37
CA ALA A 128 7.29 6.33 16.35
C ALA A 128 6.14 6.24 15.34
N GLY A 129 6.48 6.13 14.07
CA GLY A 129 5.55 6.09 12.94
C GLY A 129 6.20 6.56 11.65
N ASP A 130 5.66 6.11 10.53
CA ASP A 130 6.08 6.53 9.17
C ASP A 130 5.99 8.05 8.95
N TRP A 131 5.15 8.75 9.71
CA TRP A 131 5.02 10.21 9.72
C TRP A 131 6.10 10.96 10.49
N THR A 132 6.97 10.28 11.25
CA THR A 132 8.11 10.92 11.94
C THR A 132 9.29 11.13 11.00
N GLN A 133 10.23 11.99 11.36
CA GLN A 133 11.38 12.34 10.54
C GLN A 133 12.38 11.18 10.47
N THR A 134 12.37 10.44 9.36
CA THR A 134 13.25 9.28 9.13
C THR A 134 14.15 9.43 7.92
N GLY A 135 13.96 10.48 7.10
CA GLY A 135 14.58 10.62 5.78
C GLY A 135 13.98 9.68 4.72
N TRP A 136 13.02 8.83 5.09
CA TRP A 136 12.33 7.92 4.18
C TRP A 136 10.89 8.39 3.97
N PRO A 137 10.28 8.14 2.79
CA PRO A 137 8.87 8.42 2.57
C PRO A 137 7.97 7.65 3.56
N ALA A 138 6.68 8.03 3.63
CA ALA A 138 5.69 7.39 4.48
C ALA A 138 5.36 5.95 4.01
N THR A 139 6.25 5.01 4.32
CA THR A 139 6.14 3.60 3.94
C THR A 139 6.33 2.68 5.15
N MET A 140 6.15 1.38 4.93
CA MET A 140 6.43 0.37 5.96
C MET A 140 7.90 0.43 6.43
N GLU A 141 8.83 0.65 5.51
CA GLU A 141 10.26 0.82 5.81
C GLU A 141 10.51 2.08 6.64
N GLY A 142 9.85 3.19 6.30
CA GLY A 142 9.87 4.42 7.10
C GLY A 142 9.34 4.20 8.52
N ALA A 143 8.24 3.46 8.68
CA ALA A 143 7.69 3.10 9.99
C ALA A 143 8.67 2.25 10.82
N VAL A 144 9.32 1.26 10.20
CA VAL A 144 10.30 0.39 10.86
C VAL A 144 11.52 1.19 11.31
N ARG A 145 12.09 2.02 10.42
CA ARG A 145 13.22 2.90 10.78
C ARG A 145 12.86 3.83 11.93
N SER A 146 11.67 4.42 11.89
CA SER A 146 11.18 5.28 12.97
C SER A 146 11.14 4.55 14.31
N GLY A 147 10.62 3.32 14.33
CA GLY A 147 10.59 2.48 15.53
C GLY A 147 11.98 2.20 16.10
N PHE A 148 12.96 1.91 15.23
CA PHE A 148 14.34 1.73 15.66
C PHE A 148 14.94 3.01 16.24
N LEU A 149 14.79 4.17 15.57
CA LEU A 149 15.27 5.46 16.09
C LEU A 149 14.68 5.78 17.47
N ALA A 150 13.37 5.54 17.65
CA ALA A 150 12.71 5.77 18.92
C ALA A 150 13.27 4.86 20.03
N ALA A 151 13.51 3.58 19.72
CA ALA A 151 14.09 2.65 20.67
C ALA A 151 15.56 2.99 21.01
N GLU A 152 16.36 3.38 20.03
CA GLU A 152 17.74 3.83 20.21
C GLU A 152 17.83 5.08 21.11
N ASN A 153 16.89 6.02 20.97
CA ASN A 153 16.79 7.17 21.87
C ASN A 153 16.50 6.76 23.33
N VAL A 154 15.56 5.82 23.54
CA VAL A 154 15.28 5.29 24.89
C VAL A 154 16.53 4.64 25.48
N LEU A 155 17.19 3.79 24.71
CA LEU A 155 18.39 3.07 25.09
C LEU A 155 19.54 4.02 25.46
N THR A 156 19.73 5.07 24.67
CA THR A 156 20.71 6.12 24.96
C THR A 156 20.41 6.83 26.27
N ASN A 157 19.14 7.18 26.52
CA ASN A 157 18.72 7.87 27.75
C ASN A 157 18.89 7.02 29.02
N ILE A 158 18.88 5.69 28.92
CA ILE A 158 19.16 4.77 30.05
C ILE A 158 20.62 4.30 30.12
N GLY A 159 21.51 4.91 29.33
CA GLY A 159 22.95 4.60 29.34
C GLY A 159 23.34 3.30 28.65
N GLN A 160 22.51 2.79 27.73
CA GLN A 160 22.73 1.55 26.98
C GLN A 160 22.65 1.78 25.46
N PRO A 161 23.44 2.68 24.87
CA PRO A 161 23.30 3.03 23.46
C PRO A 161 23.45 1.79 22.55
N ALA A 162 22.58 1.70 21.55
CA ALA A 162 22.61 0.67 20.52
C ALA A 162 22.38 1.33 19.14
N ASN A 163 22.80 0.65 18.08
CA ASN A 163 22.52 1.03 16.71
C ASN A 163 21.96 -0.17 15.96
N TRP A 164 20.72 -0.07 15.53
CA TRP A 164 19.92 -1.06 14.81
C TRP A 164 19.52 -0.58 13.42
N GLN A 165 19.94 0.63 13.01
CA GLN A 165 19.78 1.11 11.64
C GLN A 165 20.55 0.22 10.68
N GLN A 166 19.85 -0.30 9.68
CA GLN A 166 20.52 -0.86 8.52
C GLN A 166 20.98 0.29 7.61
N PRO A 167 22.24 0.27 7.14
CA PRO A 167 22.71 1.28 6.21
C PRO A 167 21.90 1.22 4.91
N ASP A 168 21.70 2.38 4.30
CA ASP A 168 21.02 2.47 3.02
C ASP A 168 21.84 1.76 1.95
N LEU A 169 21.16 1.10 1.00
CA LEU A 169 21.84 0.49 -0.12
C LEU A 169 22.48 1.57 -0.98
N PRO A 170 23.70 1.34 -1.51
CA PRO A 170 24.30 2.29 -2.44
C PRO A 170 23.38 2.48 -3.66
N PRO A 171 23.28 3.70 -4.20
CA PRO A 171 22.47 3.95 -5.39
C PRO A 171 22.92 3.02 -6.52
N ALA A 172 21.98 2.27 -7.09
CA ALA A 172 22.25 1.48 -8.28
C ALA A 172 22.44 2.41 -9.51
N TRP A 173 23.10 1.92 -10.55
CA TRP A 173 23.42 2.71 -11.75
C TRP A 173 22.20 3.33 -12.46
N TYR A 174 21.02 2.72 -12.32
CA TYR A 174 19.75 3.22 -12.88
C TYR A 174 19.04 4.22 -11.96
N CYS A 175 19.53 4.42 -10.73
CA CYS A 175 19.12 5.49 -9.83
C CYS A 175 20.02 6.74 -9.97
N ILE A 176 20.78 6.82 -11.06
CA ILE A 176 21.64 7.96 -11.39
C ILE A 176 20.97 8.69 -12.56
N TRP A 177 20.56 9.94 -12.34
CA TRP A 177 20.07 10.79 -13.42
C TRP A 177 21.13 11.82 -13.74
N ASP A 178 21.58 11.84 -14.99
CA ASP A 178 22.57 12.79 -15.51
C ASP A 178 23.92 12.80 -14.76
N GLY A 179 24.40 11.61 -14.35
CA GLY A 179 25.69 11.45 -13.65
C GLY A 179 25.67 11.81 -12.17
N TRP A 180 24.53 12.24 -11.64
CA TRP A 180 24.32 12.47 -10.22
C TRP A 180 23.48 11.31 -9.65
N PRO A 181 23.88 10.72 -8.50
CA PRO A 181 22.95 9.86 -7.78
C PRO A 181 21.68 10.67 -7.50
N ILE A 182 20.51 10.06 -7.68
CA ILE A 182 19.26 10.63 -7.21
C ILE A 182 19.34 10.59 -5.68
N SER A 183 19.98 11.60 -5.10
CA SER A 183 19.91 11.88 -3.68
C SER A 183 18.58 12.57 -3.44
N PHE A 184 17.74 11.95 -2.62
CA PHE A 184 16.67 12.66 -1.94
C PHE A 184 17.33 13.49 -0.82
N GLU A 185 18.08 14.53 -1.19
CA GLU A 185 18.41 15.58 -0.24
C GLU A 185 17.12 16.39 0.00
N ALA A 186 16.75 16.47 1.27
CA ALA A 186 15.58 17.19 1.78
C ALA A 186 15.76 18.71 1.67
#